data_AF-A0A2P4XBM2-F1
#
_entry.id   AF-A0A2P4XBM2-F1
#
_cell.length_a   1.000
_cell.length_b   1.000
_cell.length_c   1.000
_cell.angle_alpha   90.00
_cell.angle_beta   90.00
_cell.angle_gamma   90.00
#
_symmetry.space_group_name_H-M   'P 1'
#
loop_
_entity.id
_entity.type
_entity.pdbx_description
1 polymer ?
#
loop_
_entity_poly.entity_id
_entity_poly.type
_entity_poly.pdbx_seq_one_letter_code
_entity_poly.pdbx_strand_id
1 'polypeptide(L)'
;MAITRMDLTAERIRKHIRSKFYPEKLALYRFGLTREQVIQRVHRTRRSHFGADLHGIVEVPPLSLVPGTGQPFFQFYRSYMNGIKLKRLIGWAHPALIKLLKCKKTTLFLEGIFRCVPHPFYQCVVMMVFDNVTDLFVPVFYILCSAKTQDTYWHLMEAVNVAADDKIQSSMEVCDFEAGLQEAVQVQFPEADVVGCFFHFKQACRRKLKVLGAPDLEVTIAMSKCYLDMLTVIPHDKFEGPGINYVQGKIKDACNDNCISYSDVLWGRFWQLKTYKPSVWNVFELNAGTRFNREITAALTAPHASLLSFVRMIQELSMRYVDRIDDTVKYRSKKRRRQTSKPTNLPLPIVFGKNTTQPLPIGS
;
A
#
# COMPACT_ATOMS: atom_id res chain seq x y z
N MET A 1 20.04 -2.31 -30.47
CA MET A 1 19.10 -3.18 -29.72
C MET A 1 19.44 -3.27 -28.24
N ALA A 2 20.67 -3.59 -27.83
CA ALA A 2 21.01 -3.72 -26.40
C ALA A 2 20.71 -2.44 -25.57
N ILE A 3 20.95 -1.27 -26.18
CA ILE A 3 20.72 0.07 -25.60
C ILE A 3 19.29 0.56 -25.91
N THR A 4 18.87 0.45 -27.17
CA THR A 4 17.60 1.00 -27.67
C THR A 4 16.35 0.16 -27.39
N ARG A 5 16.50 -1.11 -27.02
CA ARG A 5 15.41 -2.06 -26.71
C ARG A 5 15.62 -2.68 -25.35
N MET A 6 15.69 -1.83 -24.32
CA MET A 6 15.67 -2.24 -22.92
C MET A 6 14.40 -3.04 -22.59
N ASP A 7 13.35 -2.90 -23.40
CA ASP A 7 12.11 -3.64 -23.25
C ASP A 7 12.25 -5.17 -23.46
N LEU A 8 13.36 -5.61 -24.06
CA LEU A 8 13.61 -7.01 -24.38
C LEU A 8 14.65 -7.62 -23.44
N THR A 9 14.42 -8.87 -23.01
CA THR A 9 15.44 -9.66 -22.31
C THR A 9 16.62 -9.95 -23.24
N ALA A 10 17.80 -10.23 -22.69
CA ALA A 10 18.97 -10.60 -23.49
C ALA A 10 18.67 -11.80 -24.43
N GLU A 11 17.86 -12.75 -23.96
CA GLU A 11 17.42 -13.90 -24.75
C GLU A 11 16.47 -13.50 -25.90
N ARG A 12 15.53 -12.57 -25.66
CA ARG A 12 14.65 -12.04 -26.72
C ARG A 12 15.43 -11.24 -27.75
N ILE A 13 16.41 -10.43 -27.32
CA ILE A 13 17.32 -9.71 -28.22
C ILE A 13 18.11 -10.72 -29.07
N ARG A 14 18.64 -11.79 -28.46
CA ARG A 14 19.34 -12.85 -29.20
C ARG A 14 18.43 -13.49 -30.25
N LYS A 15 17.20 -13.87 -29.88
CA LYS A 15 16.25 -14.49 -30.81
C LYS A 15 15.96 -13.57 -32.00
N HIS A 16 15.82 -12.27 -31.75
CA HIS A 16 15.58 -11.26 -32.79
C HIS A 16 16.81 -11.04 -33.71
N ILE A 17 18.02 -11.03 -33.15
CA ILE A 17 19.26 -10.99 -33.95
C ILE A 17 19.38 -12.26 -34.78
N ARG A 18 19.10 -13.43 -34.19
CA ARG A 18 19.15 -14.71 -34.90
C ARG A 18 18.19 -14.73 -36.09
N SER A 19 16.93 -14.34 -35.88
CA SER A 19 15.94 -14.32 -36.96
C SER A 19 16.27 -13.29 -38.05
N LYS A 20 16.89 -12.17 -37.70
CA LYS A 20 17.21 -11.10 -38.65
C LYS A 20 18.44 -11.41 -39.51
N PHE A 21 19.48 -12.02 -38.92
CA PHE A 21 20.77 -12.20 -39.59
C PHE A 21 21.07 -13.66 -39.98
N TYR A 22 20.34 -14.64 -39.43
CA TYR A 22 20.52 -16.07 -39.71
C TYR A 22 19.17 -16.75 -39.97
N PRO A 23 18.46 -16.41 -41.07
CA PRO A 23 17.24 -17.10 -41.47
C PRO A 23 17.53 -18.55 -41.85
N GLU A 24 16.57 -19.45 -41.59
CA GLU A 24 16.71 -20.92 -41.63
C GLU A 24 17.14 -21.53 -42.99
N LYS A 25 17.30 -20.72 -44.05
CA LYS A 25 17.66 -21.17 -45.40
C LYS A 25 19.16 -21.23 -45.72
N LEU A 26 20.07 -20.91 -44.80
CA LEU A 26 21.52 -20.99 -45.03
C LEU A 26 22.11 -22.24 -44.37
N ALA A 27 22.26 -23.30 -45.17
CA ALA A 27 22.81 -24.60 -44.79
C ALA A 27 24.36 -24.66 -44.83
N LEU A 28 25.07 -23.64 -44.35
CA LEU A 28 26.53 -23.67 -44.25
C LEU A 28 27.02 -23.19 -42.87
N TYR A 29 27.91 -23.98 -42.30
CA TYR A 29 28.31 -23.99 -40.90
C TYR A 29 28.95 -22.68 -40.40
N ARG A 30 28.46 -22.25 -39.22
CA ARG A 30 29.18 -21.75 -38.05
C ARG A 30 30.24 -20.65 -38.24
N PHE A 31 29.80 -19.39 -38.27
CA PHE A 31 30.55 -18.26 -37.66
C PHE A 31 29.59 -17.21 -37.07
N GLY A 32 28.65 -17.66 -36.24
CA GLY A 32 27.76 -16.78 -35.48
C GLY A 32 28.23 -16.61 -34.05
N LEU A 33 27.91 -15.45 -33.44
CA LEU A 33 28.10 -15.26 -32.01
C LEU A 33 27.33 -16.34 -31.23
N THR A 34 27.98 -17.01 -30.28
CA THR A 34 27.33 -17.99 -29.41
C THR A 34 26.26 -17.33 -28.56
N ARG A 35 25.35 -18.13 -28.01
CA ARG A 35 24.31 -17.64 -27.10
C ARG A 35 24.91 -16.84 -25.95
N GLU A 36 25.94 -17.38 -25.34
CA GLU A 36 26.66 -16.78 -24.21
C GLU A 36 27.34 -15.48 -24.64
N GLN A 37 27.96 -15.45 -25.83
CA GLN A 37 28.59 -14.23 -26.36
C GLN A 37 27.58 -13.11 -26.60
N VAL A 38 26.41 -13.41 -27.19
CA VAL A 38 25.35 -12.41 -27.42
C VAL A 38 24.79 -11.90 -26.09
N ILE A 39 24.48 -12.80 -25.16
CA ILE A 39 23.94 -12.46 -23.84
C ILE A 39 24.95 -11.61 -23.07
N GLN A 40 26.22 -12.04 -23.00
CA GLN A 40 27.28 -11.29 -22.34
C GLN A 40 27.51 -9.93 -23.00
N ARG A 41 27.49 -9.83 -24.35
CA ARG A 41 27.58 -8.53 -25.04
C ARG A 41 26.42 -7.63 -24.65
N VAL A 42 25.18 -8.12 -24.63
CA VAL A 42 24.03 -7.32 -24.18
C VAL A 42 24.23 -6.82 -22.75
N HIS A 43 24.64 -7.69 -21.81
CA HIS A 43 24.90 -7.30 -20.44
C HIS A 43 26.09 -6.35 -20.29
N ARG A 44 27.18 -6.55 -21.03
CA ARG A 44 28.37 -5.66 -21.02
C ARG A 44 28.03 -4.31 -21.62
N THR A 45 27.35 -4.27 -22.77
CA THR A 45 26.92 -3.02 -23.40
C THR A 45 25.94 -2.26 -22.52
N ARG A 46 24.98 -2.93 -21.88
CA ARG A 46 24.08 -2.29 -20.90
C ARG A 46 24.84 -1.73 -19.70
N ARG A 47 25.75 -2.52 -19.10
CA ARG A 47 26.59 -2.07 -17.98
C ARG A 47 27.51 -0.92 -18.37
N SER A 48 28.06 -0.93 -19.58
CA SER A 48 28.97 0.11 -20.07
C SER A 48 28.24 1.41 -20.41
N HIS A 49 26.99 1.33 -20.88
CA HIS A 49 26.24 2.48 -21.38
C HIS A 49 25.32 3.10 -20.31
N PHE A 50 24.81 2.31 -19.37
CA PHE A 50 23.91 2.76 -18.31
C PHE A 50 24.53 2.67 -16.91
N GLY A 51 25.80 2.27 -16.82
CA GLY A 51 26.47 1.95 -15.55
C GLY A 51 26.14 0.54 -15.05
N ALA A 52 27.04 0.01 -14.22
CA ALA A 52 26.77 -1.21 -13.45
C ALA A 52 25.93 -0.93 -12.20
N ASP A 53 25.85 0.35 -11.80
CA ASP A 53 25.09 0.80 -10.64
C ASP A 53 23.64 1.09 -11.02
N LEU A 54 22.74 0.80 -10.08
CA LEU A 54 21.30 0.82 -10.27
C LEU A 54 20.78 2.24 -10.57
N HIS A 55 21.51 3.27 -10.12
CA HIS A 55 21.27 4.69 -10.37
C HIS A 55 21.18 5.02 -11.87
N GLY A 56 22.21 4.68 -12.65
CA GLY A 56 22.25 5.01 -14.08
C GLY A 56 21.24 4.23 -14.92
N ILE A 57 20.73 3.11 -14.40
CA ILE A 57 19.70 2.31 -15.07
C ILE A 57 18.30 2.92 -14.90
N VAL A 58 17.97 3.49 -13.74
CA VAL A 58 16.61 4.01 -13.47
C VAL A 58 16.34 5.39 -14.06
N GLU A 59 17.40 6.18 -14.29
CA GLU A 59 17.33 7.55 -14.82
C GLU A 59 17.22 7.62 -16.35
N VAL A 60 17.44 6.51 -17.03
CA VAL A 60 17.43 6.45 -18.50
C VAL A 60 16.17 5.77 -19.04
N PRO A 61 15.68 6.20 -20.22
CA PRO A 61 14.58 5.53 -20.89
C PRO A 61 14.89 4.04 -21.11
N PRO A 62 13.91 3.14 -20.94
CA PRO A 62 12.47 3.39 -20.76
C PRO A 62 12.04 3.49 -19.29
N LEU A 63 12.96 3.37 -18.32
CA LEU A 63 12.61 3.28 -16.90
C LEU A 63 12.30 4.65 -16.29
N SER A 64 12.87 5.71 -16.87
CA SER A 64 12.64 7.08 -16.41
C SER A 64 11.45 7.78 -17.01
N LEU A 65 10.81 7.24 -18.05
CA LEU A 65 9.74 7.91 -18.80
C LEU A 65 8.42 7.16 -18.74
N VAL A 66 7.31 7.89 -18.88
CA VAL A 66 5.99 7.29 -19.11
C VAL A 66 5.95 6.70 -20.53
N PRO A 67 5.59 5.41 -20.71
CA PRO A 67 5.59 4.77 -22.02
C PRO A 67 4.80 5.54 -23.08
N GLY A 68 5.36 5.66 -24.28
CA GLY A 68 4.70 6.38 -25.39
C GLY A 68 4.69 7.91 -25.25
N THR A 69 5.32 8.46 -24.20
CA THR A 69 5.42 9.90 -23.98
C THR A 69 6.87 10.32 -23.68
N GLY A 70 7.12 11.63 -23.60
CA GLY A 70 8.38 12.20 -23.08
C GLY A 70 8.31 12.62 -21.61
N GLN A 71 7.24 12.30 -20.88
CA GLN A 71 7.06 12.76 -19.50
C GLN A 71 7.88 11.94 -18.50
N PRO A 72 8.45 12.57 -17.46
CA PRO A 72 9.23 11.86 -16.44
C PRO A 72 8.32 10.98 -15.59
N PHE A 73 8.68 9.70 -15.46
CA PHE A 73 8.05 8.74 -14.55
C PHE A 73 8.92 8.47 -13.33
N PHE A 74 10.24 8.42 -13.50
CA PHE A 74 11.19 8.40 -12.39
C PHE A 74 11.19 9.76 -11.68
N GLN A 75 11.14 9.75 -10.34
CA GLN A 75 11.05 10.96 -9.53
C GLN A 75 12.30 11.17 -8.69
N PHE A 76 12.79 10.12 -8.03
CA PHE A 76 13.95 10.25 -7.14
C PHE A 76 14.68 8.93 -6.92
N TYR A 77 15.97 9.07 -6.64
CA TYR A 77 16.82 8.07 -6.02
C TYR A 77 17.45 8.73 -4.78
N ARG A 78 17.39 8.09 -3.62
CA ARG A 78 18.18 8.53 -2.46
C ARG A 78 18.94 7.36 -1.85
N SER A 79 20.10 7.69 -1.32
CA SER A 79 20.91 6.79 -0.52
C SER A 79 21.31 7.46 0.78
N TYR A 80 21.27 6.72 1.87
CA TYR A 80 21.62 7.20 3.20
C TYR A 80 22.27 6.07 4.01
N MET A 81 23.02 6.43 5.04
CA MET A 81 23.64 5.48 5.96
C MET A 81 22.72 5.26 7.15
N ASN A 82 22.40 4.00 7.45
CA ASN A 82 21.80 3.62 8.73
C ASN A 82 22.85 2.79 9.48
N GLY A 83 23.51 3.44 10.45
CA GLY A 83 24.76 2.96 11.03
C GLY A 83 25.83 2.79 9.95
N ILE A 84 26.40 1.58 9.86
CA ILE A 84 27.41 1.22 8.85
C ILE A 84 26.82 0.66 7.54
N LYS A 85 25.49 0.52 7.43
CA LYS A 85 24.84 -0.10 6.27
C LYS A 85 24.26 0.98 5.36
N LEU A 86 24.69 0.97 4.09
CA LEU A 86 24.10 1.80 3.05
C LEU A 86 22.68 1.33 2.74
N LYS A 87 21.73 2.25 2.81
CA LYS A 87 20.34 2.09 2.43
C LYS A 87 20.02 2.95 1.22
N ARG A 88 19.04 2.48 0.46
CA ARG A 88 18.57 3.05 -0.81
C ARG A 88 17.05 3.05 -0.86
N LEU A 89 16.51 4.09 -1.49
CA LEU A 89 15.11 4.23 -1.88
C LEU A 89 15.00 4.79 -3.29
N ILE A 90 14.01 4.32 -4.04
CA ILE A 90 13.77 4.75 -5.43
C ILE A 90 12.28 4.91 -5.66
N GLY A 91 11.89 6.08 -6.16
CA GLY A 91 10.49 6.45 -6.38
C GLY A 91 10.16 6.69 -7.84
N TRP A 92 9.02 6.15 -8.26
CA TRP A 92 8.37 6.49 -9.52
C TRP A 92 6.95 7.00 -9.26
N ALA A 93 6.50 7.93 -10.09
CA ALA A 93 5.14 8.41 -10.12
C ALA A 93 4.81 8.99 -11.49
N HIS A 94 3.55 8.87 -11.89
CA HIS A 94 3.06 9.50 -13.11
C HIS A 94 2.75 10.98 -12.84
N PRO A 95 3.26 11.95 -13.62
CA PRO A 95 3.09 13.38 -13.33
C PRO A 95 1.64 13.83 -13.22
N ALA A 96 0.74 13.27 -14.04
CA ALA A 96 -0.69 13.54 -13.95
C ALA A 96 -1.30 13.11 -12.60
N LEU A 97 -0.82 12.01 -11.99
CA LEU A 97 -1.33 11.49 -10.72
C LEU A 97 -0.75 12.24 -9.52
N ILE A 98 0.50 12.75 -9.60
CA ILE A 98 1.10 13.62 -8.56
C ILE A 98 0.22 14.84 -8.28
N LYS A 99 -0.48 15.36 -9.30
CA LYS A 99 -1.40 16.50 -9.14
C LYS A 99 -2.52 16.24 -8.13
N LEU A 100 -2.93 14.98 -7.94
CA LEU A 100 -3.96 14.61 -6.97
C LEU A 100 -3.52 14.85 -5.52
N LEU A 101 -2.22 14.77 -5.24
CA LEU A 101 -1.66 15.04 -3.90
C LEU A 101 -1.71 16.52 -3.52
N LYS A 102 -1.81 17.41 -4.51
CA LYS A 102 -1.83 18.86 -4.33
C LYS A 102 -3.23 19.40 -4.08
N CYS A 103 -4.25 18.53 -4.08
CA CYS A 103 -5.61 18.90 -3.72
C CYS A 103 -5.69 19.17 -2.20
N LYS A 104 -6.55 20.12 -1.82
CA LYS A 104 -6.76 20.44 -0.40
C LYS A 104 -7.48 19.28 0.30
N LYS A 105 -7.08 19.00 1.55
CA LYS A 105 -7.69 17.98 2.42
C LYS A 105 -7.69 16.59 1.77
N THR A 106 -6.53 16.22 1.24
CA THR A 106 -6.36 14.89 0.63
C THR A 106 -6.18 13.86 1.73
N THR A 107 -6.81 12.69 1.60
CA THR A 107 -6.50 11.52 2.42
C THR A 107 -5.48 10.67 1.70
N LEU A 108 -4.31 10.50 2.29
CA LEU A 108 -3.29 9.61 1.75
C LEU A 108 -3.38 8.25 2.41
N PHE A 109 -2.96 7.24 1.67
CA PHE A 109 -2.89 5.88 2.15
C PHE A 109 -1.53 5.27 1.80
N LEU A 110 -0.87 4.63 2.75
CA LEU A 110 0.45 4.02 2.59
C LEU A 110 0.37 2.50 2.79
N GLU A 111 0.79 1.75 1.78
CA GLU A 111 0.79 0.27 1.81
C GLU A 111 2.20 -0.28 1.55
N GLY A 112 2.67 -1.19 2.42
CA GLY A 112 3.91 -1.93 2.21
C GLY A 112 3.70 -3.26 1.49
N ILE A 113 4.34 -3.46 0.33
CA ILE A 113 4.22 -4.67 -0.49
C ILE A 113 5.56 -5.40 -0.52
N PHE A 114 5.56 -6.69 -0.17
CA PHE A 114 6.79 -7.47 0.02
C PHE A 114 7.03 -8.56 -1.04
N ARG A 115 5.97 -9.09 -1.66
CA ARG A 115 6.07 -10.29 -2.51
C ARG A 115 6.60 -10.03 -3.92
N CYS A 116 6.36 -8.84 -4.46
CA CYS A 116 6.58 -8.51 -5.88
C CYS A 116 7.78 -7.56 -6.07
N VAL A 117 8.71 -7.58 -5.13
CA VAL A 117 9.78 -6.58 -5.01
C VAL A 117 11.06 -7.09 -5.69
N PRO A 118 11.68 -6.29 -6.57
CA PRO A 118 12.95 -6.66 -7.18
C PRO A 118 14.09 -6.64 -6.15
N HIS A 119 14.96 -7.64 -6.19
CA HIS A 119 16.22 -7.61 -5.43
C HIS A 119 17.09 -6.41 -5.89
N PRO A 120 17.79 -5.69 -4.98
CA PRO A 120 18.01 -5.96 -3.56
C PRO A 120 17.02 -5.26 -2.61
N PHE A 121 15.86 -4.81 -3.10
CA PHE A 121 14.89 -4.10 -2.27
C PHE A 121 14.10 -5.07 -1.37
N TYR A 122 13.78 -4.61 -0.18
CA TYR A 122 13.05 -5.38 0.84
C TYR A 122 11.53 -5.22 0.67
N GLN A 123 11.07 -4.01 0.36
CA GLN A 123 9.66 -3.70 0.19
C GLN A 123 9.45 -2.66 -0.92
N CYS A 124 8.23 -2.64 -1.46
CA CYS A 124 7.70 -1.52 -2.23
C CYS A 124 6.62 -0.84 -1.40
N VAL A 125 6.80 0.42 -1.04
CA VAL A 125 5.76 1.23 -0.43
C VAL A 125 4.98 1.92 -1.55
N VAL A 126 3.66 1.79 -1.53
CA VAL A 126 2.76 2.46 -2.48
C VAL A 126 1.99 3.54 -1.74
N MET A 127 2.13 4.78 -2.19
CA MET A 127 1.32 5.90 -1.70
C MET A 127 0.14 6.11 -2.65
N MET A 128 -1.05 6.16 -2.08
CA MET A 128 -2.29 6.31 -2.81
C MET A 128 -3.07 7.52 -2.30
N VAL A 129 -3.91 8.05 -3.17
CA VAL A 129 -4.92 9.06 -2.84
C VAL A 129 -6.30 8.46 -3.07
N PHE A 130 -7.24 8.77 -2.20
CA PHE A 130 -8.65 8.55 -2.53
C PHE A 130 -9.19 9.74 -3.33
N ASP A 131 -9.46 9.52 -4.62
CA ASP A 131 -10.07 10.52 -5.47
C ASP A 131 -11.60 10.48 -5.34
N ASN A 132 -12.15 11.50 -4.67
CA ASN A 132 -13.59 11.66 -4.44
C ASN A 132 -14.40 11.79 -5.74
N VAL A 133 -13.79 12.28 -6.83
CA VAL A 133 -14.49 12.48 -8.11
C VAL A 133 -14.76 11.13 -8.78
N THR A 134 -13.75 10.25 -8.80
CA THR A 134 -13.86 8.93 -9.42
C THR A 134 -14.26 7.81 -8.47
N ASP A 135 -14.28 8.06 -7.15
CA ASP A 135 -14.51 7.04 -6.10
C ASP A 135 -13.46 5.91 -6.17
N LEU A 136 -12.20 6.27 -6.46
CA LEU A 136 -11.09 5.35 -6.66
C LEU A 136 -9.94 5.62 -5.69
N PHE A 137 -9.33 4.52 -5.24
CA PHE A 137 -7.99 4.56 -4.66
C PHE A 137 -6.98 4.57 -5.80
N VAL A 138 -6.28 5.69 -5.95
CA VAL A 138 -5.35 5.95 -7.05
C VAL A 138 -3.93 5.86 -6.51
N PRO A 139 -3.13 4.85 -6.91
CA PRO A 139 -1.71 4.81 -6.58
C PRO A 139 -0.96 5.90 -7.32
N VAL A 140 -0.28 6.74 -6.56
CA VAL A 140 0.47 7.89 -7.06
C VAL A 140 1.96 7.59 -7.10
N PHE A 141 2.54 7.16 -5.97
CA PHE A 141 3.95 6.81 -5.87
C PHE A 141 4.15 5.31 -5.64
N TYR A 142 5.18 4.76 -6.29
CA TYR A 142 5.70 3.41 -6.06
C TYR A 142 7.16 3.52 -5.65
N ILE A 143 7.49 3.08 -4.44
CA ILE A 143 8.75 3.41 -3.78
C ILE A 143 9.43 2.13 -3.31
N LEU A 144 10.50 1.74 -4.00
CA LEU A 144 11.31 0.59 -3.61
C LEU A 144 12.24 0.98 -2.46
N CYS A 145 12.18 0.24 -1.35
CA CYS A 145 12.95 0.48 -0.15
C CYS A 145 13.81 -0.74 0.20
N SER A 146 15.10 -0.52 0.48
CA SER A 146 16.05 -1.57 0.91
C SER A 146 16.00 -1.87 2.42
N ALA A 147 15.12 -1.20 3.15
CA ALA A 147 14.87 -1.39 4.57
C ALA A 147 13.43 -1.02 4.93
N LYS A 148 13.06 -1.30 6.19
CA LYS A 148 11.79 -0.94 6.82
C LYS A 148 12.05 -0.40 8.23
N THR A 149 12.77 0.71 8.28
CA THR A 149 13.14 1.39 9.53
C THR A 149 12.50 2.78 9.54
N GLN A 150 12.40 3.38 10.72
CA GLN A 150 11.90 4.75 10.86
C GLN A 150 12.63 5.74 9.94
N ASP A 151 13.97 5.71 9.90
CA ASP A 151 14.79 6.53 8.99
C ASP A 151 14.40 6.31 7.52
N THR A 152 14.07 5.06 7.16
CA THR A 152 13.64 4.75 5.79
C THR A 152 12.35 5.47 5.45
N TYR A 153 11.38 5.46 6.36
CA TYR A 153 10.11 6.13 6.14
C TYR A 153 10.26 7.63 6.20
N TRP A 154 11.13 8.17 7.06
CA TRP A 154 11.42 9.60 7.09
C TRP A 154 11.95 10.08 5.74
N HIS A 155 13.00 9.44 5.22
CA HIS A 155 13.53 9.78 3.90
C HIS A 155 12.53 9.53 2.76
N LEU A 156 11.65 8.54 2.90
CA LEU A 156 10.59 8.27 1.93
C LEU A 156 9.60 9.43 1.88
N MET A 157 9.07 9.85 3.03
CA MET A 157 8.08 10.92 3.12
C MET A 157 8.67 12.25 2.65
N GLU A 158 9.91 12.54 3.04
CA GLU A 158 10.65 13.72 2.59
C GLU A 158 10.83 13.72 1.06
N ALA A 159 11.29 12.60 0.48
CA ALA A 159 11.49 12.49 -0.97
C ALA A 159 10.18 12.66 -1.76
N VAL A 160 9.08 12.12 -1.25
CA VAL A 160 7.76 12.27 -1.86
C VAL A 160 7.27 13.71 -1.78
N ASN A 161 7.46 14.38 -0.64
CA ASN A 161 7.05 15.78 -0.50
C ASN A 161 7.78 16.69 -1.50
N VAL A 162 9.11 16.53 -1.62
CA VAL A 162 9.92 17.26 -2.59
C VAL A 162 9.48 16.96 -4.03
N ALA A 163 9.23 15.69 -4.37
CA ALA A 163 8.75 15.31 -5.70
C ALA A 163 7.33 15.85 -6.01
N ALA A 164 6.59 16.26 -4.99
CA ALA A 164 5.30 16.93 -5.11
C ALA A 164 5.41 18.45 -4.94
N ASP A 165 6.58 19.05 -5.14
CA ASP A 165 6.89 20.48 -4.98
C ASP A 165 6.60 21.04 -3.57
N ASP A 166 6.72 20.21 -2.53
CA ASP A 166 6.39 20.55 -1.14
C ASP A 166 4.96 21.07 -0.95
N LYS A 167 4.04 20.64 -1.83
CA LYS A 167 2.63 21.08 -1.87
C LYS A 167 1.65 20.02 -1.41
N ILE A 168 2.10 18.95 -0.76
CA ILE A 168 1.19 17.95 -0.21
C ILE A 168 0.46 18.56 0.98
N GLN A 169 -0.87 18.64 0.88
CA GLN A 169 -1.75 19.11 1.96
C GLN A 169 -2.66 17.98 2.40
N SER A 170 -2.04 17.02 3.09
CA SER A 170 -2.77 15.90 3.67
C SER A 170 -3.54 16.36 4.90
N SER A 171 -4.82 15.98 4.98
CA SER A 171 -5.60 16.12 6.21
C SER A 171 -5.64 14.82 7.01
N MET A 172 -5.33 13.68 6.38
CA MET A 172 -5.44 12.38 7.01
C MET A 172 -4.55 11.37 6.30
N GLU A 173 -3.86 10.57 7.09
CA GLU A 173 -2.91 9.57 6.64
C GLU A 173 -3.31 8.21 7.18
N VAL A 174 -3.70 7.31 6.29
CA VAL A 174 -4.06 5.94 6.66
C VAL A 174 -2.89 5.01 6.35
N CYS A 175 -2.29 4.46 7.39
CA CYS A 175 -1.11 3.60 7.25
C CYS A 175 -1.16 2.39 8.18
N ASP A 176 -0.21 1.48 7.99
CA ASP A 176 -0.04 0.32 8.85
C ASP A 176 0.37 0.73 10.27
N PHE A 177 0.16 -0.18 11.23
CA PHE A 177 0.55 0.00 12.63
C PHE A 177 2.06 -0.07 12.88
N GLU A 178 2.88 0.18 11.85
CA GLU A 178 4.33 0.24 12.00
C GLU A 178 4.71 1.59 12.60
N ALA A 179 5.13 1.60 13.86
CA ALA A 179 5.41 2.82 14.62
C ALA A 179 6.38 3.77 13.86
N GLY A 180 7.43 3.21 13.25
CA GLY A 180 8.38 4.02 12.47
C GLY A 180 7.75 4.70 11.24
N LEU A 181 6.72 4.10 10.63
CA LEU A 181 5.98 4.72 9.53
C LEU A 181 5.06 5.83 10.06
N GLN A 182 4.32 5.58 11.13
CA GLN A 182 3.44 6.56 11.77
C GLN A 182 4.21 7.79 12.25
N GLU A 183 5.36 7.59 12.89
CA GLU A 183 6.22 8.67 13.36
C GLU A 183 6.80 9.50 12.20
N ALA A 184 7.27 8.84 11.14
CA ALA A 184 7.78 9.54 9.95
C ALA A 184 6.72 10.39 9.26
N VAL A 185 5.48 9.88 9.16
CA VAL A 185 4.34 10.60 8.62
C VAL A 185 4.01 11.82 9.47
N GLN A 186 3.94 11.67 10.79
CA GLN A 186 3.63 12.77 11.71
C GLN A 186 4.69 13.89 11.66
N VAL A 187 5.97 13.53 11.49
CA VAL A 187 7.05 14.51 11.32
C VAL A 187 6.87 15.31 10.03
N GLN A 188 6.52 14.65 8.92
CA GLN A 188 6.37 15.31 7.62
C GLN A 188 5.07 16.12 7.52
N PHE A 189 3.99 15.63 8.13
CA PHE A 189 2.67 16.26 8.12
C PHE A 189 2.13 16.42 9.55
N PRO A 190 2.63 17.40 10.32
CA PRO A 190 2.26 17.57 11.73
C PRO A 190 0.77 17.84 11.98
N GLU A 191 0.08 18.40 10.99
CA GLU A 191 -1.35 18.73 11.05
C GLU A 191 -2.26 17.59 10.57
N ALA A 192 -1.71 16.52 10.00
CA ALA A 192 -2.52 15.42 9.50
C ALA A 192 -2.86 14.43 10.62
N ASP A 193 -4.09 13.93 10.60
CA ASP A 193 -4.50 12.84 11.49
C ASP A 193 -3.92 11.50 10.99
N VAL A 194 -3.12 10.83 11.82
CA VAL A 194 -2.56 9.51 11.51
C VAL A 194 -3.48 8.41 12.02
N VAL A 195 -3.99 7.60 11.10
CA VAL A 195 -5.01 6.60 11.35
C VAL A 195 -4.53 5.23 10.89
N GLY A 196 -4.67 4.24 11.76
CA GLY A 196 -4.32 2.87 11.51
C GLY A 196 -5.31 2.22 10.54
N CYS A 197 -4.79 1.49 9.55
CA CYS A 197 -5.61 0.79 8.59
C CYS A 197 -6.47 -0.30 9.27
N PHE A 198 -7.80 -0.18 9.17
CA PHE A 198 -8.77 -1.14 9.70
C PHE A 198 -8.53 -2.59 9.26
N PHE A 199 -8.08 -2.78 8.01
CA PHE A 199 -7.75 -4.11 7.50
C PHE A 199 -6.59 -4.74 8.29
N HIS A 200 -5.54 -3.95 8.55
CA HIS A 200 -4.40 -4.39 9.34
C HIS A 200 -4.72 -4.55 10.81
N PHE A 201 -5.66 -3.75 11.34
CA PHE A 201 -6.20 -3.95 12.68
C PHE A 201 -6.86 -5.33 12.80
N LYS A 202 -7.79 -5.66 11.89
CA LYS A 202 -8.41 -6.99 11.82
C LYS A 202 -7.37 -8.10 11.70
N GLN A 203 -6.37 -7.93 10.85
CA GLN A 203 -5.32 -8.93 10.68
C GLN A 203 -4.47 -9.11 11.95
N ALA A 204 -4.13 -8.03 12.64
CA ALA A 204 -3.40 -8.05 13.90
C ALA A 204 -4.20 -8.75 15.00
N CYS A 205 -5.49 -8.43 15.14
CA CYS A 205 -6.41 -9.11 16.05
C CYS A 205 -6.47 -10.62 15.77
N ARG A 206 -6.62 -11.02 14.50
CA ARG A 206 -6.62 -12.45 14.11
C ARG A 206 -5.31 -13.14 14.49
N ARG A 207 -4.15 -12.53 14.19
CA ARG A 207 -2.83 -13.11 14.53
C ARG A 207 -2.68 -13.27 16.04
N LYS A 208 -3.09 -12.27 16.83
CA LYS A 208 -3.06 -12.31 18.30
C LYS A 208 -3.94 -13.41 18.85
N LEU A 209 -5.18 -13.55 18.37
CA LEU A 209 -6.07 -14.64 18.77
C LEU A 209 -5.46 -16.02 18.47
N LYS A 210 -4.82 -16.17 17.29
CA LYS A 210 -4.11 -17.41 16.95
C LYS A 210 -2.93 -17.71 17.86
N VAL A 211 -2.14 -16.70 18.24
CA VAL A 211 -1.03 -16.85 19.21
C VAL A 211 -1.54 -17.25 20.59
N LEU A 212 -2.70 -16.72 21.00
CA LEU A 212 -3.35 -17.07 22.27
C LEU A 212 -4.02 -18.46 22.26
N GLY A 213 -4.00 -19.18 21.13
CA GLY A 213 -4.61 -20.50 21.00
C GLY A 213 -6.14 -20.47 20.90
N ALA A 214 -6.72 -19.39 20.38
CA ALA A 214 -8.17 -19.28 20.25
C ALA A 214 -8.73 -20.34 19.28
N PRO A 215 -9.82 -21.04 19.65
CA PRO A 215 -10.52 -21.96 18.75
C PRO A 215 -10.93 -21.29 17.44
N ASP A 216 -10.76 -21.99 16.31
CA ASP A 216 -10.99 -21.44 14.97
C ASP A 216 -12.41 -20.92 14.75
N LEU A 217 -13.41 -21.57 15.34
CA LEU A 217 -14.80 -21.15 15.28
C LEU A 217 -15.04 -19.83 16.03
N GLU A 218 -14.46 -19.68 17.21
CA GLU A 218 -14.52 -18.44 18.01
C GLU A 218 -13.80 -17.29 17.29
N VAL A 219 -12.63 -17.56 16.68
CA VAL A 219 -11.94 -16.59 15.82
C VAL A 219 -12.80 -16.20 14.62
N THR A 220 -13.52 -17.14 14.01
CA THR A 220 -14.37 -16.87 12.84
C THR A 220 -15.52 -15.93 13.21
N ILE A 221 -16.17 -16.14 14.36
CA ILE A 221 -17.20 -15.24 14.89
C ILE A 221 -16.59 -13.86 15.15
N ALA A 222 -15.51 -13.78 15.93
CA ALA A 222 -14.89 -12.51 16.29
C ALA A 222 -14.45 -11.67 15.08
N MET A 223 -13.98 -12.32 14.01
CA MET A 223 -13.52 -11.68 12.78
C MET A 223 -14.66 -11.32 11.80
N SER A 224 -15.87 -11.82 12.04
CA SER A 224 -17.06 -11.51 11.24
C SER A 224 -17.49 -10.05 11.40
N LYS A 225 -18.39 -9.61 10.52
CA LYS A 225 -18.92 -8.23 10.59
C LYS A 225 -19.74 -8.02 11.87
N CYS A 226 -19.64 -6.81 12.42
CA CYS A 226 -20.35 -6.34 13.62
C CYS A 226 -19.88 -6.97 14.95
N TYR A 227 -18.63 -7.41 15.02
CA TYR A 227 -17.96 -7.91 16.24
C TYR A 227 -16.73 -7.07 16.53
N LEU A 228 -15.51 -7.56 16.26
CA LEU A 228 -14.28 -6.80 16.52
C LEU A 228 -14.19 -5.48 15.73
N ASP A 229 -14.94 -5.34 14.63
CA ASP A 229 -15.02 -4.09 13.90
C ASP A 229 -15.89 -3.01 14.56
N MET A 230 -16.76 -3.37 15.50
CA MET A 230 -17.48 -2.40 16.33
C MET A 230 -16.52 -1.47 17.07
N LEU A 231 -15.35 -1.98 17.46
CA LEU A 231 -14.32 -1.21 18.14
C LEU A 231 -13.89 0.04 17.38
N THR A 232 -14.05 0.05 16.05
CA THR A 232 -13.63 1.16 15.20
C THR A 232 -14.68 2.26 15.05
N VAL A 233 -15.88 2.04 15.58
CA VAL A 233 -17.01 2.99 15.55
C VAL A 233 -17.55 3.31 16.95
N ILE A 234 -16.81 2.93 17.99
CA ILE A 234 -17.12 3.27 19.38
C ILE A 234 -16.43 4.62 19.71
N PRO A 235 -17.12 5.61 20.28
CA PRO A 235 -16.49 6.85 20.71
C PRO A 235 -15.25 6.60 21.60
N HIS A 236 -14.18 7.39 21.42
CA HIS A 236 -12.92 7.18 22.15
C HIS A 236 -13.10 7.18 23.68
N ASP A 237 -13.97 8.03 24.20
CA ASP A 237 -14.29 8.15 25.63
C ASP A 237 -15.10 6.96 26.17
N LYS A 238 -15.70 6.16 25.29
CA LYS A 238 -16.47 4.95 25.63
C LYS A 238 -15.71 3.67 25.31
N PHE A 239 -14.50 3.78 24.79
CA PHE A 239 -13.73 2.63 24.34
C PHE A 239 -13.37 1.69 25.50
N GLU A 240 -12.65 2.21 26.50
CA GLU A 240 -12.23 1.43 27.66
C GLU A 240 -13.41 1.20 28.61
N GLY A 241 -13.69 -0.06 28.92
CA GLY A 241 -14.85 -0.45 29.72
C GLY A 241 -16.09 -0.68 28.84
N PRO A 242 -16.97 0.30 28.60
CA PRO A 242 -18.25 0.09 27.92
C PRO A 242 -18.13 -0.52 26.52
N GLY A 243 -17.18 -0.02 25.71
CA GLY A 243 -16.96 -0.49 24.35
C GLY A 243 -16.42 -1.90 24.29
N ILE A 244 -15.38 -2.19 25.08
CA ILE A 244 -14.81 -3.54 25.18
C ILE A 244 -15.86 -4.53 25.71
N ASN A 245 -16.59 -4.18 26.76
CA ASN A 245 -17.63 -5.04 27.35
C ASN A 245 -18.75 -5.33 26.36
N TYR A 246 -19.18 -4.33 25.58
CA TYR A 246 -20.18 -4.51 24.53
C TYR A 246 -19.72 -5.51 23.48
N VAL A 247 -18.48 -5.35 22.97
CA VAL A 247 -17.93 -6.23 21.93
C VAL A 247 -17.72 -7.65 22.47
N GLN A 248 -17.23 -7.79 23.70
CA GLN A 248 -17.10 -9.09 24.36
C GLN A 248 -18.45 -9.78 24.53
N GLY A 249 -19.47 -9.07 25.02
CA GLY A 249 -20.83 -9.58 25.16
C GLY A 249 -21.38 -10.08 23.83
N LYS A 250 -21.29 -9.26 22.78
CA LYS A 250 -21.67 -9.63 21.41
C LYS A 250 -21.02 -10.94 20.92
N ILE A 251 -19.71 -11.08 21.12
CA ILE A 251 -18.98 -12.30 20.72
C ILE A 251 -19.44 -13.50 21.56
N LYS A 252 -19.61 -13.31 22.87
CA LYS A 252 -20.08 -14.34 23.80
C LYS A 252 -21.48 -14.83 23.44
N ASP A 253 -22.40 -13.92 23.17
CA ASP A 253 -23.77 -14.23 22.75
C ASP A 253 -23.76 -15.03 21.44
N ALA A 254 -22.99 -14.59 20.45
CA ALA A 254 -22.87 -15.29 19.18
C ALA A 254 -22.22 -16.67 19.32
N CYS A 255 -21.24 -16.84 20.21
CA CYS A 255 -20.69 -18.16 20.53
C CYS A 255 -21.77 -19.07 21.12
N ASN A 256 -22.55 -18.57 22.08
CA ASN A 256 -23.64 -19.33 22.70
C ASN A 256 -24.72 -19.73 21.68
N ASP A 257 -25.15 -18.79 20.83
CA ASP A 257 -26.14 -19.01 19.77
C ASP A 257 -25.71 -20.08 18.76
N ASN A 258 -24.40 -20.26 18.57
CA ASN A 258 -23.82 -21.26 17.68
C ASN A 258 -23.32 -22.51 18.42
N CYS A 259 -23.67 -22.69 19.69
CA CYS A 259 -23.22 -23.80 20.54
C CYS A 259 -21.68 -23.94 20.62
N ILE A 260 -20.97 -22.81 20.58
CA ILE A 260 -19.52 -22.72 20.70
C ILE A 260 -19.16 -22.26 22.12
N SER A 261 -18.23 -22.95 22.76
CA SER A 261 -17.72 -22.52 24.08
C SER A 261 -16.95 -21.20 23.94
N TYR A 262 -17.40 -20.18 24.67
CA TYR A 262 -16.68 -18.90 24.77
C TYR A 262 -15.50 -19.01 25.75
N SER A 263 -14.35 -18.46 25.38
CA SER A 263 -13.12 -18.59 26.16
C SER A 263 -12.86 -17.35 27.04
N ASP A 264 -13.51 -17.23 28.20
CA ASP A 264 -13.39 -16.04 29.07
C ASP A 264 -11.92 -15.70 29.44
N VAL A 265 -11.11 -16.71 29.76
CA VAL A 265 -9.68 -16.53 30.10
C VAL A 265 -8.88 -15.99 28.92
N LEU A 266 -9.17 -16.47 27.71
CA LEU A 266 -8.49 -16.04 26.50
C LEU A 266 -8.79 -14.59 26.19
N TRP A 267 -10.07 -14.20 26.27
CA TRP A 267 -10.47 -12.83 26.01
C TRP A 267 -9.94 -11.87 27.08
N GLY A 268 -9.89 -12.29 28.35
CA GLY A 268 -9.19 -11.53 29.40
C GLY A 268 -7.74 -11.21 29.01
N ARG A 269 -6.99 -12.20 28.51
CA ARG A 269 -5.61 -12.01 28.02
C ARG A 269 -5.54 -11.17 26.75
N PHE A 270 -6.52 -11.30 25.85
CA PHE A 270 -6.59 -10.51 24.63
C PHE A 270 -6.69 -9.01 24.93
N TRP A 271 -7.51 -8.60 25.92
CA TRP A 271 -7.74 -7.19 26.24
C TRP A 271 -6.70 -6.57 27.19
N GLN A 272 -6.01 -7.37 28.01
CA GLN A 272 -4.98 -6.88 28.94
C GLN A 272 -3.68 -6.42 28.26
N LEU A 273 -3.37 -6.96 27.08
CA LEU A 273 -2.22 -6.51 26.30
C LEU A 273 -2.54 -5.15 25.70
N LYS A 274 -1.80 -4.10 26.08
CA LYS A 274 -1.86 -2.74 25.50
C LYS A 274 -1.69 -2.81 23.97
N THR A 275 -2.78 -3.05 23.27
CA THR A 275 -2.89 -2.83 21.84
C THR A 275 -3.05 -1.33 21.63
N TYR A 276 -2.47 -0.82 20.55
CA TYR A 276 -2.39 0.58 20.12
C TYR A 276 -3.50 1.49 20.68
N LYS A 277 -3.16 2.73 21.08
CA LYS A 277 -4.15 3.70 21.58
C LYS A 277 -5.33 3.83 20.61
N PRO A 278 -6.60 3.85 21.07
CA PRO A 278 -7.79 3.95 20.20
C PRO A 278 -7.73 5.11 19.21
N SER A 279 -7.13 6.24 19.61
CA SER A 279 -6.90 7.42 18.76
C SER A 279 -6.13 7.14 17.48
N VAL A 280 -5.43 6.00 17.40
CA VAL A 280 -4.56 5.62 16.27
C VAL A 280 -5.26 4.65 15.32
N TRP A 281 -6.53 4.27 15.51
CA TRP A 281 -7.21 3.30 14.61
C TRP A 281 -8.72 3.31 14.63
N ASN A 282 -9.31 3.99 15.61
CA ASN A 282 -10.73 4.17 15.64
C ASN A 282 -11.12 5.22 14.59
N VAL A 283 -12.07 4.86 13.74
CA VAL A 283 -12.54 5.66 12.60
C VAL A 283 -13.96 6.17 12.85
N PHE A 284 -14.42 6.23 14.10
CA PHE A 284 -15.77 6.71 14.46
C PHE A 284 -16.06 8.09 13.86
N GLU A 285 -15.03 8.94 13.76
CA GLU A 285 -15.12 10.28 13.17
C GLU A 285 -14.79 10.32 11.66
N LEU A 286 -14.42 9.19 11.03
CA LEU A 286 -13.76 9.16 9.73
C LEU A 286 -14.46 8.23 8.71
N ASN A 287 -14.92 8.81 7.60
CA ASN A 287 -15.57 8.09 6.49
C ASN A 287 -14.56 7.40 5.53
N ALA A 288 -13.47 6.80 6.03
CA ALA A 288 -12.42 6.21 5.19
C ALA A 288 -12.63 4.68 5.01
N GLY A 289 -12.97 4.29 3.77
CA GLY A 289 -13.43 2.95 3.41
C GLY A 289 -12.35 1.88 3.19
N THR A 290 -12.71 0.63 3.52
CA THR A 290 -11.88 -0.59 3.63
C THR A 290 -11.50 -1.28 2.30
N ARG A 291 -11.49 -0.58 1.15
CA ARG A 291 -11.32 -1.20 -0.18
C ARG A 291 -9.87 -1.23 -0.69
N PHE A 292 -8.99 -0.62 0.09
CA PHE A 292 -7.56 -0.31 -0.10
C PHE A 292 -6.68 -1.42 -0.71
N ASN A 293 -6.73 -2.67 -0.21
CA ASN A 293 -5.66 -3.65 -0.50
C ASN A 293 -5.93 -4.68 -1.59
N ARG A 294 -7.18 -4.88 -2.01
CA ARG A 294 -7.49 -5.96 -2.96
C ARG A 294 -7.03 -5.67 -4.39
N GLU A 295 -7.18 -4.44 -4.87
CA GLU A 295 -6.98 -4.11 -6.29
C GLU A 295 -5.48 -4.02 -6.66
N ILE A 296 -4.66 -3.39 -5.82
CA ILE A 296 -3.21 -3.28 -6.06
C ILE A 296 -2.51 -4.62 -5.82
N THR A 297 -2.80 -5.32 -4.72
CA THR A 297 -2.23 -6.65 -4.48
C THR A 297 -2.62 -7.64 -5.57
N ALA A 298 -3.83 -7.54 -6.13
CA ALA A 298 -4.25 -8.35 -7.27
C ALA A 298 -3.64 -7.90 -8.60
N ALA A 299 -3.28 -6.61 -8.76
CA ALA A 299 -2.59 -6.12 -9.95
C ALA A 299 -1.11 -6.50 -9.98
N LEU A 300 -0.48 -6.61 -8.80
CA LEU A 300 0.91 -7.02 -8.64
C LEU A 300 1.02 -8.54 -8.51
N THR A 301 0.83 -9.26 -9.63
CA THR A 301 0.68 -10.72 -9.66
C THR A 301 1.99 -11.52 -9.72
N ALA A 302 3.12 -10.90 -10.10
CA ALA A 302 4.35 -11.62 -10.41
C ALA A 302 5.34 -11.66 -9.22
N PRO A 303 5.67 -12.84 -8.65
CA PRO A 303 6.71 -12.97 -7.65
C PRO A 303 8.08 -12.61 -8.24
N HIS A 304 8.90 -11.86 -7.49
CA HIS A 304 10.33 -11.64 -7.79
C HIS A 304 10.64 -11.11 -9.21
N ALA A 305 9.87 -10.11 -9.66
CA ALA A 305 10.11 -9.45 -10.94
C ALA A 305 11.51 -8.79 -10.99
N SER A 306 12.16 -8.79 -12.17
CA SER A 306 13.32 -7.93 -12.41
C SER A 306 12.93 -6.46 -12.24
N LEU A 307 13.88 -5.57 -11.91
CA LEU A 307 13.59 -4.12 -11.79
C LEU A 307 12.85 -3.58 -13.01
N LEU A 308 13.28 -3.97 -14.22
CA LEU A 308 12.63 -3.59 -15.46
C LEU A 308 11.19 -4.09 -15.58
N SER A 309 10.95 -5.35 -15.20
CA SER A 309 9.61 -5.95 -15.21
C SER A 309 8.69 -5.27 -14.20
N PHE A 310 9.21 -4.95 -13.02
CA PHE A 310 8.52 -4.20 -11.99
C PHE A 310 8.13 -2.79 -12.47
N VAL A 311 9.10 -2.03 -13.01
CA VAL A 311 8.84 -0.67 -13.50
C VAL A 311 7.80 -0.66 -14.62
N ARG A 312 7.83 -1.62 -15.55
CA ARG A 312 6.78 -1.71 -16.57
C ARG A 312 5.39 -1.96 -15.99
N MET A 313 5.31 -2.85 -15.02
CA MET A 313 4.04 -3.16 -14.37
C MET A 313 3.43 -1.92 -13.72
N ILE A 314 4.24 -1.12 -13.01
CA ILE A 314 3.75 0.12 -12.38
C ILE A 314 3.48 1.23 -13.41
N GLN A 315 4.22 1.28 -14.53
CA GLN A 315 3.92 2.19 -15.65
C GLN A 315 2.55 1.87 -16.26
N GLU A 316 2.31 0.60 -16.61
CA GLU A 316 1.03 0.13 -17.16
C GLU A 316 -0.12 0.33 -16.18
N LEU A 317 0.12 0.09 -14.88
CA LEU A 317 -0.87 0.36 -13.84
C LEU A 317 -1.20 1.85 -13.76
N SER A 318 -0.18 2.72 -13.73
CA SER A 318 -0.37 4.18 -13.65
C SER A 318 -1.12 4.73 -14.85
N MET A 319 -0.78 4.29 -16.07
CA MET A 319 -1.49 4.70 -17.28
C MET A 319 -2.96 4.28 -17.24
N ARG A 320 -3.27 3.04 -16.81
CA ARG A 320 -4.66 2.60 -16.62
C ARG A 320 -5.44 3.48 -15.64
N TYR A 321 -4.82 3.98 -14.58
CA TYR A 321 -5.48 4.91 -13.65
C TYR A 321 -5.70 6.28 -14.29
N VAL A 322 -4.73 6.80 -15.05
CA VAL A 322 -4.90 8.05 -15.80
C VAL A 322 -6.06 7.94 -16.78
N ASP A 323 -6.12 6.86 -17.56
CA ASP A 323 -7.20 6.62 -18.52
C ASP A 323 -8.57 6.51 -17.81
N ARG A 324 -8.63 5.77 -16.69
CA ARG A 324 -9.87 5.64 -15.90
C ARG A 324 -10.36 6.97 -15.35
N ILE A 325 -9.44 7.83 -14.89
CA ILE A 325 -9.79 9.17 -14.40
C ILE A 325 -10.29 10.03 -15.56
N ASP A 326 -9.58 10.04 -16.69
CA ASP A 326 -9.97 10.79 -17.88
C ASP A 326 -11.34 10.37 -18.42
N ASP A 327 -11.60 9.07 -18.52
CA ASP A 327 -12.88 8.51 -18.95
C ASP A 327 -14.02 8.89 -18.00
N THR A 328 -13.76 8.94 -16.70
CA THR A 328 -14.75 9.33 -15.70
C THR A 328 -15.07 10.82 -15.78
N VAL A 329 -14.03 11.66 -15.91
CA VAL A 329 -14.18 13.12 -16.04
C VAL A 329 -14.89 13.49 -17.34
N LYS A 330 -14.63 12.76 -18.44
CA LYS A 330 -15.25 12.96 -19.75
C LYS A 330 -16.60 12.25 -19.92
N TYR A 331 -17.15 11.67 -18.86
CA TYR A 331 -18.43 10.93 -18.88
C TYR A 331 -18.47 9.76 -19.89
N ARG A 332 -17.30 9.23 -20.27
CA ARG A 332 -17.16 8.09 -21.20
C ARG A 332 -17.38 6.75 -20.50
N SER A 333 -17.22 6.72 -19.18
CA SER A 333 -17.65 5.61 -18.36
C SER A 333 -18.99 5.93 -17.69
N LYS A 334 -19.89 4.95 -17.58
CA LYS A 334 -21.04 5.07 -16.69
C LYS A 334 -20.46 5.33 -15.30
N LYS A 335 -20.75 6.49 -14.68
CA LYS A 335 -20.55 6.67 -13.24
C LYS A 335 -21.07 5.40 -12.61
N ARG A 336 -20.21 4.62 -11.95
CA ARG A 336 -20.71 3.57 -11.06
C ARG A 336 -21.71 4.32 -10.19
N ARG A 337 -23.00 4.01 -10.32
CA ARG A 337 -23.98 4.48 -9.35
C ARG A 337 -23.28 4.19 -8.03
N ARG A 338 -23.15 5.18 -7.16
CA ARG A 338 -23.15 4.87 -5.74
C ARG A 338 -24.36 3.94 -5.63
N GLN A 339 -24.12 2.63 -5.54
CA GLN A 339 -24.88 1.93 -4.54
C GLN A 339 -24.59 2.83 -3.35
N THR A 340 -25.61 3.52 -2.89
CA THR A 340 -25.76 3.85 -1.49
C THR A 340 -25.73 2.53 -0.73
N SER A 341 -24.61 1.81 -0.86
CA SER A 341 -24.20 0.85 0.10
C SER A 341 -23.91 1.76 1.27
N LYS A 342 -24.87 1.85 2.20
CA LYS A 342 -24.61 2.13 3.63
C LYS A 342 -23.18 1.69 3.91
N PRO A 343 -22.30 2.47 4.55
CA PRO A 343 -20.86 2.16 4.69
C PRO A 343 -20.65 0.66 4.94
N THR A 344 -20.38 -0.11 3.88
CA THR A 344 -20.91 -1.51 3.87
C THR A 344 -20.05 -2.48 4.66
N ASN A 345 -19.00 -1.98 5.31
CA ASN A 345 -18.01 -2.79 6.00
C ASN A 345 -17.70 -2.31 7.42
N LEU A 346 -18.27 -1.19 7.85
CA LEU A 346 -18.18 -0.73 9.23
C LEU A 346 -19.57 -0.80 9.85
N PRO A 347 -19.70 -1.33 11.07
CA PRO A 347 -20.97 -1.32 11.75
C PRO A 347 -21.42 0.12 12.06
N LEU A 348 -22.73 0.29 12.28
CA LEU A 348 -23.26 1.59 12.70
C LEU A 348 -22.72 1.93 14.10
N PRO A 349 -22.42 3.22 14.38
CA PRO A 349 -21.99 3.61 15.70
C PRO A 349 -23.04 3.33 16.78
N ILE A 350 -22.56 3.04 17.99
CA ILE A 350 -23.39 2.71 19.14
C ILE A 350 -23.67 4.00 19.93
N VAL A 351 -24.94 4.24 20.26
CA VAL A 351 -25.33 5.28 21.22
C VAL A 351 -25.23 4.70 22.62
N PHE A 352 -24.17 5.03 23.35
CA PHE A 352 -24.09 4.76 24.79
C PHE A 352 -24.99 5.77 25.51
N GLY A 353 -25.95 5.30 26.31
CA GLY A 353 -26.84 6.18 27.07
C GLY A 353 -26.06 7.16 27.95
N LYS A 354 -26.51 8.41 28.04
CA LYS A 354 -25.98 9.35 29.05
C LYS A 354 -26.37 8.80 30.42
N ASN A 355 -25.40 8.59 31.31
CA ASN A 355 -25.68 8.46 32.73
C ASN A 355 -26.38 9.76 33.15
N THR A 356 -27.70 9.68 33.35
CA THR A 356 -28.45 10.71 34.06
C THR A 356 -27.97 10.69 35.51
N THR A 357 -26.98 11.51 35.84
CA THR A 357 -26.83 12.02 37.19
C THR A 357 -28.08 12.87 37.47
N GLN A 358 -29.15 12.22 37.93
CA GLN A 358 -30.20 12.95 38.64
C GLN A 358 -29.60 13.38 39.99
N PRO A 359 -29.61 14.68 40.32
CA PRO A 359 -29.28 15.10 41.66
C PRO A 359 -30.32 14.55 42.63
N LEU A 360 -29.85 13.95 43.73
CA LEU A 360 -30.68 13.53 44.86
C LEU A 360 -31.57 14.72 45.30
N PRO A 361 -32.88 14.50 45.56
CA PRO A 361 -33.73 15.55 46.08
C PRO A 361 -33.25 15.92 47.49
N ILE A 362 -32.85 17.18 47.64
CA ILE A 362 -32.64 17.80 48.94
C ILE A 362 -34.03 17.96 49.56
N GLY A 363 -34.21 17.35 50.74
CA GLY A 363 -35.46 17.38 51.47
C GLY A 363 -35.83 18.77 51.97
N SER A 364 -37.13 18.96 52.12
CA SER A 364 -37.78 19.84 53.08
C SER A 364 -39.17 19.29 53.36
#